data_AF-A0A511QHI5-F1
#
_entry.id   AF-A0A511QHI5-F1
#
_cell.length_a   1.000
_cell.length_b   1.000
_cell.length_c   1.000
_cell.angle_alpha   90.00
_cell.angle_beta   90.00
_cell.angle_gamma   90.00
#
_symmetry.space_group_name_H-M   'P 1'
#
loop_
_entity.id
_entity.type
_entity.pdbx_description
1 polymer ?
#
loop_
_entity_poly.entity_id
_entity_poly.type
_entity_poly.pdbx_seq_one_letter_code
_entity_poly.pdbx_strand_id
1 'polypeptide(L)' 'MSNQLTSKEWSALIQNYHQSELSPSEFCRHHDIDLKAFKSQQRKLKAASDEDNPFISVSPPTA' A
#
# COMPACT_ATOMS: atom_id res chain seq x y z
N MET A 1 20.45 -12.89 -6.39
CA MET A 1 19.14 -13.58 -6.42
C MET A 1 18.07 -12.50 -6.44
N SER A 2 17.35 -12.36 -7.55
CA SER A 2 16.34 -11.31 -7.73
C SER A 2 15.03 -11.78 -7.10
N ASN A 3 14.87 -11.59 -5.79
CA ASN A 3 13.62 -11.91 -5.10
C ASN A 3 12.54 -10.89 -5.50
N GLN A 4 11.93 -11.11 -6.66
CA GLN A 4 10.69 -10.44 -7.04
C GLN A 4 9.57 -10.95 -6.13
N LEU A 5 9.32 -10.22 -5.04
CA LEU A 5 8.08 -10.36 -4.26
C LEU A 5 6.89 -10.18 -5.22
N THR A 6 6.03 -11.19 -5.29
CA THR A 6 4.82 -11.13 -6.13
C THR A 6 3.80 -10.16 -5.52
N SER A 7 2.81 -9.72 -6.29
CA SER A 7 1.76 -8.82 -5.79
C SER A 7 1.06 -9.36 -4.53
N LYS A 8 0.91 -10.69 -4.40
CA LYS A 8 0.31 -11.33 -3.23
C LYS A 8 1.20 -11.21 -1.99
N GLU A 9 2.49 -11.42 -2.15
CA GLU A 9 3.47 -11.25 -1.07
C GLU A 9 3.52 -9.79 -0.60
N TRP A 10 3.44 -8.83 -1.54
CA TRP A 10 3.33 -7.41 -1.19
C TRP A 10 2.07 -7.09 -0.40
N SER A 11 0.91 -7.61 -0.78
CA SER A 11 -0.31 -7.43 0.00
C SER A 11 -0.18 -7.97 1.43
N ALA A 12 0.38 -9.18 1.57
CA ALA A 12 0.63 -9.77 2.88
C ALA A 12 1.63 -8.93 3.71
N LEU A 13 2.69 -8.43 3.09
CA LEU A 13 3.67 -7.54 3.73
C LEU A 13 3.04 -6.23 4.19
N ILE A 14 2.18 -5.60 3.38
CA ILE A 14 1.52 -4.34 3.76
C ILE A 14 0.48 -4.58 4.84
N GLN A 15 -0.24 -5.71 4.83
CA GLN A 15 -1.11 -6.08 5.94
C GLN A 15 -0.31 -6.31 7.22
N ASN A 16 0.80 -7.05 7.13
CA ASN A 16 1.69 -7.28 8.27
C ASN A 16 2.32 -5.97 8.77
N TYR A 17 2.63 -5.03 7.87
CA TYR A 17 3.04 -3.67 8.20
C TYR A 17 1.93 -2.89 8.90
N HIS A 18 0.67 -2.99 8.47
CA HIS A 18 -0.44 -2.33 9.18
C HIS A 18 -0.68 -2.90 10.59
N GLN A 19 -0.38 -4.19 10.79
CA GLN A 19 -0.42 -4.82 12.11
C GLN A 19 0.82 -4.53 12.94
N SER A 20 1.93 -4.18 12.29
CA SER A 20 3.15 -3.74 12.96
C SER A 20 3.05 -2.23 13.18
N GLU A 21 3.05 -1.76 14.43
CA GLU A 21 3.12 -0.32 14.72
C GLU A 21 4.50 0.30 14.40
N LEU A 22 5.25 -0.34 13.50
CA LEU A 22 6.59 0.03 13.07
C LEU A 22 6.53 1.11 12.00
N SER A 23 7.57 1.94 11.98
CA SER A 23 7.79 2.86 10.87
C SER A 23 8.18 2.09 9.60
N PRO A 24 7.87 2.60 8.39
CA PRO A 24 8.12 1.88 7.15
C PRO A 24 9.62 1.62 6.93
N SER A 25 10.49 2.49 7.44
CA SER A 25 11.94 2.29 7.43
C SER A 25 12.38 1.12 8.30
N GLU A 26 11.79 0.95 9.49
CA GLU A 26 12.11 -0.15 10.39
C GLU A 26 11.56 -1.47 9.86
N PHE A 27 10.32 -1.47 9.40
CA PHE A 27 9.72 -2.64 8.78
C PHE A 27 10.51 -3.12 7.56
N CYS A 28 10.91 -2.19 6.67
CA CYS A 28 11.77 -2.51 5.53
C CYS A 28 13.12 -3.10 5.97
N ARG A 29 13.71 -2.59 7.06
CA ARG A 29 14.98 -3.10 7.60
C ARG A 29 14.83 -4.50 8.21
N HIS A 30 13.70 -4.79 8.86
CA HIS A 30 13.41 -6.11 9.43
C HIS A 30 13.18 -7.19 8.37
N HIS A 31 12.57 -6.81 7.24
CA HIS A 31 12.21 -7.74 6.17
C HIS A 31 13.23 -7.76 5.01
N ASP A 32 14.34 -7.02 5.11
CA ASP A 32 15.33 -6.83 4.04
C ASP A 32 14.70 -6.36 2.71
N ILE A 33 13.77 -5.41 2.83
CA ILE A 33 13.02 -4.86 1.70
C ILE A 33 13.52 -3.47 1.38
N ASP A 34 13.64 -3.19 0.09
CA ASP A 34 13.96 -1.87 -0.39
C ASP A 34 12.82 -0.87 -0.13
N LEU A 35 13.08 0.20 0.64
CA LEU A 35 12.07 1.20 0.99
C LEU A 35 11.42 1.84 -0.25
N LYS A 36 12.19 1.97 -1.34
CA LYS A 36 11.69 2.48 -2.62
C LYS A 36 10.66 1.53 -3.24
N ALA A 37 10.92 0.23 -3.20
CA ALA A 37 10.00 -0.79 -3.69
C ALA A 37 8.73 -0.83 -2.82
N PHE A 38 8.89 -0.76 -1.49
CA PHE A 38 7.77 -0.72 -0.54
C PHE A 38 6.84 0.47 -0.82
N LYS A 39 7.36 1.69 -0.92
CA LYS A 39 6.55 2.89 -1.24
C LYS A 39 5.88 2.82 -2.60
N SER A 40 6.52 2.20 -3.60
CA SER A 40 5.93 2.01 -4.93
C SER A 40 4.73 1.06 -4.85
N GLN A 41 4.87 -0.06 -4.15
CA GLN A 41 3.81 -1.08 -4.02
C GLN A 41 2.67 -0.61 -3.14
N GLN A 42 2.98 0.13 -2.06
CA GLN A 42 1.96 0.76 -1.23
C GLN A 42 1.07 1.72 -2.03
N ARG A 43 1.66 2.52 -2.94
CA ARG A 43 0.88 3.38 -3.84
C ARG A 43 0.03 2.57 -4.83
N LYS A 44 0.58 1.49 -5.41
CA LYS A 44 -0.15 0.62 -6.34
C LYS A 44 -1.35 -0.06 -5.67
N LEU A 45 -1.17 -0.55 -4.44
CA LEU A 45 -2.25 -1.18 -3.67
C LEU A 45 -3.30 -0.16 -3.24
N LYS A 46 -2.89 1.05 -2.81
CA LYS A 46 -3.85 2.12 -2.51
C LYS A 46 -4.65 2.58 -3.74
N ALA A 47 -4.02 2.64 -4.92
CA ALA A 47 -4.71 2.93 -6.17
C ALA A 47 -5.68 1.81 -6.57
N ALA A 48 -5.30 0.55 -6.37
CA ALA A 48 -6.19 -0.59 -6.62
C ALA A 48 -7.40 -0.64 -5.66
N SER A 49 -7.28 -0.09 -4.45
CA SER A 49 -8.40 0.06 -3.51
C SER A 49 -9.29 1.29 -3.77
N ASP A 50 -8.86 2.22 -4.64
CA ASP A 50 -9.60 3.45 -4.95
C ASP A 50 -10.54 3.27 -6.17
N GLU A 51 -10.39 2.20 -6.94
CA GLU A 51 -11.35 1.83 -8.00
C GLU A 51 -12.67 1.23 -7.46
N ASP A 52 -12.86 1.17 -6.14
CA ASP A 52 -14.15 0.94 -5.48
C ASP A 52 -14.60 2.18 -4.66
N ASN A 53 -14.26 3.39 -5.14
CA ASN A 53 -15.05 4.57 -4.79
C ASN A 53 -15.77 5.04 -6.05
N PRO A 54 -17.05 4.66 -6.26
CA PRO A 54 -17.88 5.44 -7.17
C PRO A 54 -17.84 6.86 -6.64
N PHE A 55 -17.22 7.75 -7.41
CA PHE A 55 -17.31 9.20 -7.29
C PHE A 55 -18.75 9.54 -6.94
N ILE A 56 -19.04 9.72 -5.65
CA ILE A 56 -20.35 10.20 -5.23
C ILE A 56 -20.36 11.63 -5.71
N SER A 57 -20.99 11.81 -6.86
CA SER A 57 -21.45 13.08 -7.38
C SER A 57 -22.46 13.64 -6.37
N VAL A 58 -21.98 14.17 -5.25
CA VAL A 58 -22.80 15.06 -4.43
C VAL A 58 -22.86 16.39 -5.16
N SER A 59 -23.95 16.56 -5.91
CA SER A 59 -24.36 17.83 -6.49
C SER A 59 -24.30 18.96 -5.44
N PRO A 60 -23.91 20.19 -5.83
CA PRO A 60 -23.94 21.31 -4.90
C PRO A 60 -25.40 21.63 -4.51
N PRO A 61 -25.72 21.83 -3.22
CA PRO A 61 -27.01 22.40 -2.87
C PRO A 61 -27.00 23.88 -3.27
N THR A 62 -27.95 24.21 -4.16
CA THR A 62 -28.37 25.58 -4.47
C THR A 62 -28.68 26.36 -3.18
N ALA A 63 -28.09 27.53 -3.05
CA ALA A 63 -28.54 28.61 -2.17
C ALA A 63 -28.56 29.92 -2.96
#